data_AF-A0A3N5RSK0-F1
#
_entry.id   AF-A0A3N5RSK0-F1
#
_cell.length_a   1.000
_cell.length_b   1.000
_cell.length_c   1.000
_cell.angle_alpha   90.00
_cell.angle_beta   90.00
_cell.angle_gamma   90.00
#
_symmetry.space_group_name_H-M   'P 1'
#
loop_
_entity.id
_entity.type
_entity.pdbx_description
1 polymer ?
#
loop_
_entity_poly.entity_id
_entity_poly.type
_entity_poly.pdbx_seq_one_letter_code
_entity_poly.pdbx_strand_id
1 'polypeptide(L)'
;MKAIIMAGGEGTRLRPLTSNRPKPMIPIINKPVIENTINLLRKKGITDIVISLFYRPENVQNYFGDGSEWDVNITYSIEESPLGTAGGVKQAAGATRDTVIVLSGDGIIDFDIDKILQFHREKRSPFTIVLARVPEPTEYGIVITKDDGRIDKFLEKPAWSEVFTD
;
A
#
# COMPACT_ATOMS: atom_id res chain seq x y z
N MET A 1 6.92 12.90 -8.34
CA MET A 1 7.06 11.65 -7.54
C MET A 1 5.78 10.87 -7.73
N LYS A 2 5.87 9.55 -7.94
CA LYS A 2 4.67 8.70 -8.11
C LYS A 2 4.34 7.95 -6.82
N ALA A 3 3.06 7.64 -6.65
CA ALA A 3 2.59 6.68 -5.66
C ALA A 3 2.04 5.44 -6.35
N ILE A 4 2.23 4.28 -5.72
CA ILE A 4 1.56 3.03 -6.07
C ILE A 4 0.61 2.67 -4.94
N ILE A 5 -0.66 2.45 -5.26
CA ILE A 5 -1.65 1.91 -4.33
C ILE A 5 -1.91 0.45 -4.69
N MET A 6 -1.65 -0.45 -3.75
CA MET A 6 -1.89 -1.89 -3.91
C MET A 6 -3.35 -2.21 -3.65
N ALA A 7 -4.07 -2.67 -4.68
CA ALA A 7 -5.51 -2.91 -4.63
C ALA A 7 -5.94 -4.22 -5.33
N GLY A 8 -5.01 -5.15 -5.56
CA GLY A 8 -5.28 -6.40 -6.29
C GLY A 8 -5.91 -7.55 -5.49
N GLY A 9 -5.85 -7.53 -4.16
CA GLY A 9 -6.29 -8.67 -3.34
C GLY A 9 -7.81 -8.95 -3.40
N GLU A 10 -8.19 -10.23 -3.48
CA GLU A 10 -9.61 -10.65 -3.49
C GLU A 10 -10.37 -10.37 -2.19
N GLY A 11 -9.65 -10.20 -1.07
CA GLY A 11 -10.28 -9.89 0.23
C GLY A 11 -11.21 -11.01 0.73
N THR A 12 -10.84 -12.27 0.54
CA THR A 12 -11.68 -13.46 0.84
C THR A 12 -12.16 -13.54 2.29
N ARG A 13 -11.36 -13.05 3.24
CA ARG A 13 -11.69 -13.01 4.69
C ARG A 13 -12.89 -12.11 5.03
N LEU A 14 -13.22 -11.14 4.17
CA LEU A 14 -14.33 -10.21 4.37
C LEU A 14 -15.58 -10.60 3.61
N ARG A 15 -15.64 -11.82 3.04
CA ARG A 15 -16.88 -12.30 2.43
C ARG A 15 -18.00 -12.35 3.49
N PRO A 16 -19.25 -11.96 3.14
CA PRO A 16 -19.74 -11.71 1.78
C PRO A 16 -19.53 -10.26 1.26
N LEU A 17 -18.94 -9.36 2.04
CA LEU A 17 -18.77 -7.94 1.64
C LEU A 17 -17.94 -7.78 0.36
N THR A 18 -17.00 -8.69 0.12
CA THR A 18 -16.10 -8.70 -1.05
C THR A 18 -16.57 -9.58 -2.20
N SER A 19 -17.76 -10.21 -2.13
CA SER A 19 -18.23 -11.10 -3.20
C SER A 19 -18.51 -10.36 -4.52
N ASN A 20 -18.97 -9.12 -4.42
CA ASN A 20 -19.41 -8.30 -5.56
C ASN A 20 -18.62 -6.98 -5.69
N ARG A 21 -17.55 -6.79 -4.91
CA ARG A 21 -16.68 -5.61 -4.96
C ARG A 21 -15.29 -5.93 -4.39
N PRO A 22 -14.22 -5.28 -4.85
CA PRO A 22 -12.90 -5.48 -4.27
C PRO A 22 -12.81 -4.83 -2.88
N LYS A 23 -11.95 -5.37 -2.00
CA LYS A 23 -11.76 -4.88 -0.62
C LYS A 23 -11.49 -3.36 -0.53
N PRO A 24 -10.65 -2.76 -1.40
CA PRO A 24 -10.43 -1.31 -1.44
C PRO A 24 -11.70 -0.47 -1.68
N MET A 25 -12.76 -1.07 -2.23
CA MET A 25 -14.05 -0.43 -2.51
C MET A 25 -15.11 -0.67 -1.42
N ILE A 26 -14.74 -1.29 -0.30
CA ILE A 26 -15.62 -1.38 0.87
C ILE A 26 -15.81 0.04 1.45
N PRO A 27 -17.05 0.48 1.68
CA PRO A 27 -17.31 1.82 2.18
C PRO A 27 -16.99 1.94 3.67
N ILE A 28 -16.28 3.01 4.03
CA ILE A 28 -16.10 3.49 5.40
C ILE A 28 -16.60 4.94 5.42
N ILE A 29 -17.63 5.21 6.24
CA ILE A 29 -18.29 6.53 6.29
C ILE A 29 -18.70 6.99 4.87
N ASN A 30 -19.44 6.12 4.16
CA ASN A 30 -20.00 6.35 2.82
C ASN A 30 -19.00 6.53 1.67
N LYS A 31 -17.70 6.28 1.89
CA LYS A 31 -16.64 6.40 0.87
C LYS A 31 -15.81 5.14 0.78
N PRO A 32 -15.36 4.71 -0.41
CA PRO A 32 -14.40 3.61 -0.55
C PRO A 32 -13.18 3.81 0.35
N VAL A 33 -12.71 2.76 1.03
CA VAL A 33 -11.54 2.88 1.91
C VAL A 33 -10.31 3.44 1.18
N ILE A 34 -10.09 3.05 -0.08
CA ILE A 34 -8.98 3.54 -0.92
C ILE A 34 -9.00 5.06 -1.16
N GLU A 35 -10.17 5.69 -1.07
CA GLU A 35 -10.31 7.14 -1.20
C GLU A 35 -9.51 7.88 -0.11
N ASN A 36 -9.37 7.28 1.09
CA ASN A 36 -8.57 7.86 2.16
C ASN A 36 -7.09 7.94 1.77
N THR A 37 -6.56 6.90 1.13
CA THR A 37 -5.17 6.84 0.65
C THR A 37 -4.93 7.87 -0.46
N ILE A 38 -5.87 8.00 -1.40
CA ILE A 38 -5.80 9.01 -2.48
C ILE A 38 -5.80 10.43 -1.87
N ASN A 39 -6.71 10.70 -0.94
CA ASN A 39 -6.81 12.01 -0.27
C ASN A 39 -5.56 12.33 0.57
N LEU A 40 -4.96 11.34 1.24
CA LEU A 40 -3.69 11.50 1.96
C LEU A 40 -2.57 11.92 1.01
N LEU A 41 -2.42 11.21 -0.11
CA LEU A 41 -1.39 11.49 -1.13
C LEU A 41 -1.58 12.89 -1.73
N ARG A 42 -2.81 13.24 -2.11
CA ARG A 42 -3.17 14.56 -2.64
C ARG A 42 -2.85 15.68 -1.67
N LYS A 43 -3.18 15.52 -0.37
CA LYS A 43 -2.82 16.49 0.69
C LYS A 43 -1.31 16.72 0.83
N LYS A 44 -0.49 15.73 0.47
CA LYS A 44 0.97 15.81 0.48
C LYS A 44 1.57 16.19 -0.90
N GLY A 45 0.73 16.59 -1.86
CA GLY A 45 1.15 17.00 -3.20
C GLY A 45 1.62 15.85 -4.09
N ILE A 46 1.33 14.60 -3.73
CA ILE A 46 1.62 13.43 -4.56
C ILE A 46 0.39 13.12 -5.38
N THR A 47 0.35 13.63 -6.61
CA THR A 47 -0.84 13.57 -7.47
C THR A 47 -0.75 12.51 -8.56
N ASP A 48 0.43 12.01 -8.91
CA ASP A 48 0.58 10.93 -9.89
C ASP A 48 0.49 9.57 -9.19
N ILE A 49 -0.63 8.88 -9.38
CA ILE A 49 -0.98 7.65 -8.67
C ILE A 49 -1.14 6.50 -9.69
N VAL A 50 -0.52 5.36 -9.39
CA VAL A 50 -0.75 4.10 -10.09
C VAL A 50 -1.49 3.16 -9.15
N ILE A 51 -2.65 2.65 -9.55
CA ILE A 51 -3.39 1.66 -8.76
C ILE A 51 -3.16 0.27 -9.37
N SER A 52 -2.55 -0.64 -8.60
CA SER A 52 -2.37 -2.05 -8.98
C SER A 52 -3.65 -2.83 -8.66
N LEU A 53 -4.24 -3.46 -9.68
CA LEU A 53 -5.55 -4.12 -9.63
C LEU A 53 -5.47 -5.54 -10.18
N PHE A 54 -6.32 -6.43 -9.66
CA PHE A 54 -6.48 -7.80 -10.15
C PHE A 54 -7.95 -8.22 -10.03
N TYR A 55 -8.50 -8.22 -8.81
CA TYR A 55 -9.88 -8.61 -8.57
C TYR A 55 -10.86 -7.47 -8.90
N ARG A 56 -11.73 -7.68 -9.90
CA ARG A 56 -12.80 -6.73 -10.32
C ARG A 56 -12.29 -5.29 -10.55
N PRO A 57 -11.28 -5.09 -11.41
CA PRO A 57 -10.66 -3.79 -11.63
C PRO A 57 -11.67 -2.72 -12.08
N GLU A 58 -12.72 -3.13 -12.81
CA GLU A 58 -13.76 -2.25 -13.32
C GLU A 58 -14.49 -1.47 -12.22
N ASN A 59 -14.58 -2.03 -11.01
CA ASN A 59 -15.22 -1.34 -9.88
C ASN A 59 -14.43 -0.11 -9.45
N VAL A 60 -13.10 -0.21 -9.45
CA VAL A 60 -12.19 0.89 -9.09
C VAL A 60 -12.12 1.89 -10.23
N GLN A 61 -11.94 1.40 -11.47
CA GLN A 61 -11.84 2.25 -12.66
C GLN A 61 -13.09 3.08 -12.91
N ASN A 62 -14.29 2.49 -12.76
CA ASN A 62 -15.54 3.21 -12.96
C ASN A 62 -15.80 4.28 -11.89
N TYR A 63 -15.29 4.06 -10.67
CA TYR A 63 -15.47 5.02 -9.57
C TYR A 63 -14.47 6.17 -9.65
N PHE A 64 -13.19 5.88 -9.88
CA PHE A 64 -12.13 6.89 -9.84
C PHE A 64 -11.79 7.52 -11.18
N GLY A 65 -12.17 6.91 -12.30
CA GLY A 65 -11.89 7.44 -13.64
C GLY A 65 -10.39 7.71 -13.84
N ASP A 66 -10.06 8.91 -14.31
CA ASP A 66 -8.67 9.39 -14.42
C ASP A 66 -8.17 10.10 -13.15
N GLY A 67 -8.98 10.18 -12.10
CA GLY A 67 -8.67 10.84 -10.83
C GLY A 67 -8.96 12.34 -10.79
N SER A 68 -9.47 12.94 -11.87
CA SER A 68 -9.73 14.38 -11.96
C SER A 68 -10.69 14.90 -10.90
N GLU A 69 -11.72 14.15 -10.51
CA GLU A 69 -12.64 14.51 -9.41
C GLU A 69 -11.96 14.59 -8.02
N TRP A 70 -10.75 14.03 -7.89
CA TRP A 70 -9.94 14.04 -6.66
C TRP A 70 -8.69 14.93 -6.77
N ASP A 71 -8.57 15.74 -7.81
CA ASP A 71 -7.39 16.57 -8.10
C ASP A 71 -6.08 15.74 -8.21
N VAL A 72 -6.15 14.54 -8.80
CA VAL A 72 -5.00 13.64 -9.00
C VAL A 72 -5.01 13.04 -10.41
N ASN A 73 -3.89 12.48 -10.84
CA ASN A 73 -3.74 11.73 -12.10
C ASN A 73 -3.63 10.23 -11.76
N ILE A 74 -4.65 9.45 -12.07
CA ILE A 74 -4.69 8.02 -11.80
C ILE A 74 -4.43 7.23 -13.08
N THR A 75 -3.48 6.30 -13.01
CA THR A 75 -3.28 5.24 -14.00
C THR A 75 -3.46 3.88 -13.33
N TYR A 76 -3.77 2.85 -14.12
CA TYR A 76 -4.09 1.52 -13.61
C TYR A 76 -3.11 0.49 -14.14
N SER A 77 -2.56 -0.34 -13.24
CA SER A 77 -1.78 -1.53 -13.59
C SER A 77 -2.63 -2.75 -13.30
N ILE A 78 -3.19 -3.36 -14.35
CA ILE A 78 -4.06 -4.54 -14.21
C ILE A 78 -3.20 -5.79 -14.35
N GLU A 79 -3.24 -6.63 -13.32
CA GLU A 79 -2.61 -7.93 -13.31
C GLU A 79 -3.51 -8.95 -14.02
N GLU A 80 -2.95 -9.72 -14.96
CA GLU A 80 -3.68 -10.80 -15.64
C GLU A 80 -3.78 -12.07 -14.78
N SER A 81 -2.86 -12.22 -13.84
CA SER A 81 -2.78 -13.30 -12.86
C SER A 81 -2.25 -12.75 -11.55
N PRO A 82 -2.55 -13.35 -10.39
CA PRO A 82 -2.12 -12.80 -9.11
C PRO A 82 -0.59 -12.86 -8.98
N LEU A 83 0.08 -11.70 -9.14
CA LEU A 83 1.56 -11.62 -9.12
C LEU A 83 2.14 -11.55 -7.68
N GLY A 84 1.25 -11.49 -6.69
CA GLY A 84 1.62 -11.20 -5.30
C GLY A 84 2.04 -9.74 -5.11
N THR A 85 2.25 -9.34 -3.85
CA THR A 85 2.51 -7.94 -3.46
C THR A 85 3.68 -7.32 -4.22
N ALA A 86 4.84 -7.98 -4.21
CA ALA A 86 6.04 -7.45 -4.86
C ALA A 86 5.93 -7.46 -6.40
N GLY A 87 5.23 -8.44 -6.98
CA GLY A 87 5.02 -8.54 -8.42
C GLY A 87 4.11 -7.44 -8.95
N GLY A 88 2.98 -7.19 -8.28
CA GLY A 88 2.06 -6.09 -8.62
C GLY A 88 2.71 -4.72 -8.51
N VAL A 89 3.50 -4.48 -7.45
CA VAL A 89 4.28 -3.24 -7.29
C VAL A 89 5.32 -3.09 -8.40
N LYS A 90 6.07 -4.15 -8.74
CA LYS A 90 7.07 -4.10 -9.81
C LYS A 90 6.44 -3.80 -11.16
N GLN A 91 5.29 -4.41 -11.47
CA GLN A 91 4.55 -4.13 -12.70
C GLN A 91 4.09 -2.67 -12.74
N ALA A 92 3.46 -2.19 -11.66
CA ALA A 92 2.97 -0.82 -11.55
C ALA A 92 4.08 0.25 -11.59
N ALA A 93 5.25 -0.05 -11.02
CA ALA A 93 6.42 0.83 -11.09
C ALA A 93 6.99 0.94 -12.52
N GLY A 94 6.86 -0.11 -13.32
CA GLY A 94 7.40 -0.17 -14.67
C GLY A 94 8.91 0.06 -14.69
N ALA A 95 9.37 0.95 -15.58
CA ALA A 95 10.80 1.28 -15.75
C ALA A 95 11.25 2.52 -14.95
N THR A 96 10.42 3.04 -14.03
CA THR A 96 10.75 4.25 -13.28
C THR A 96 12.03 4.05 -12.45
N ARG A 97 12.87 5.09 -12.41
CA ARG A 97 14.05 5.15 -11.54
C ARG A 97 13.89 6.16 -10.41
N ASP A 98 12.79 6.91 -10.41
CA ASP A 98 12.48 7.86 -9.35
C ASP A 98 12.03 7.12 -8.08
N THR A 99 12.16 7.79 -6.93
CA THR A 99 11.54 7.31 -5.68
C THR A 99 10.04 7.16 -5.87
N VAL A 100 9.50 6.02 -5.46
CA VAL A 100 8.07 5.72 -5.45
C VAL A 100 7.63 5.40 -4.04
N ILE A 101 6.48 5.94 -3.64
CA ILE A 101 5.84 5.53 -2.40
C ILE A 101 4.83 4.41 -2.68
N VAL A 102 4.82 3.38 -1.85
CA VAL A 102 3.90 2.24 -1.99
C VAL A 102 3.01 2.21 -0.76
N LEU A 103 1.69 2.18 -0.97
CA LEU A 103 0.69 2.18 0.09
C LEU A 103 -0.34 1.08 -0.16
N SER A 104 -0.96 0.57 0.91
CA SER A 104 -2.11 -0.32 0.77
C SER A 104 -3.36 0.47 0.41
N GLY A 105 -4.19 -0.09 -0.48
CA GLY A 105 -5.51 0.48 -0.83
C GLY A 105 -6.63 0.05 0.11
N ASP A 106 -6.36 -0.81 1.09
CA ASP A 106 -7.37 -1.43 1.95
C ASP A 106 -7.27 -1.05 3.44
N GLY A 107 -6.38 -0.11 3.77
CA GLY A 107 -6.18 0.41 5.11
C GLY A 107 -6.40 1.92 5.19
N ILE A 108 -6.69 2.42 6.39
CA ILE A 108 -6.68 3.85 6.70
C ILE A 108 -5.32 4.17 7.30
N ILE A 109 -4.61 5.08 6.66
CA ILE A 109 -3.25 5.46 7.02
C ILE A 109 -3.22 6.96 7.28
N ASP A 110 -2.56 7.39 8.35
CA ASP A 110 -2.37 8.78 8.74
C ASP A 110 -0.89 9.14 8.96
N PHE A 111 0.03 8.34 8.43
CA PHE A 111 1.46 8.56 8.57
C PHE A 111 1.92 9.90 7.99
N ASP A 112 2.94 10.47 8.62
CA ASP A 112 3.61 11.67 8.12
C ASP A 112 4.57 11.33 6.97
N ILE A 113 4.01 11.37 5.76
CA ILE A 113 4.73 11.06 4.51
C ILE A 113 6.02 11.89 4.35
N ASP A 114 6.02 13.15 4.80
CA ASP A 114 7.19 14.02 4.66
C ASP A 114 8.37 13.51 5.50
N LYS A 115 8.10 13.08 6.74
CA LYS A 115 9.11 12.47 7.61
C LYS A 115 9.63 11.15 7.05
N ILE A 116 8.76 10.33 6.47
CA ILE A 116 9.15 9.06 5.83
C ILE A 116 10.08 9.34 4.65
N LEU A 117 9.73 10.30 3.78
CA LEU A 117 10.54 10.68 2.63
C LEU A 117 11.87 11.31 3.05
N GLN A 118 11.87 12.14 4.09
CA GLN A 118 13.09 12.68 4.67
C GLN A 118 14.01 11.55 5.16
N PHE A 119 13.49 10.63 5.97
CA PHE A 119 14.25 9.48 6.47
C PHE A 119 14.82 8.63 5.33
N HIS A 120 14.01 8.32 4.30
CA HIS A 120 14.46 7.56 3.14
C HIS A 120 15.65 8.23 2.42
N ARG A 121 15.57 9.55 2.21
CA ARG A 121 16.62 10.35 1.56
C ARG A 121 17.89 10.41 2.40
N GLU A 122 17.76 10.62 3.70
CA GLU A 122 18.90 10.68 4.64
C GLU A 122 19.66 9.36 4.70
N LYS A 123 18.93 8.23 4.74
CA LYS A 123 19.52 6.89 4.79
C LYS A 123 20.13 6.43 3.47
N ARG A 124 19.75 7.05 2.33
CA ARG A 124 20.19 6.64 0.98
C ARG A 124 19.99 5.15 0.72
N SER A 125 18.92 4.60 1.28
CA SER A 125 18.59 3.17 1.18
C SER A 125 17.83 2.87 -0.12
N PRO A 126 18.04 1.72 -0.77
CA PRO A 126 17.22 1.32 -1.91
C PRO A 126 15.75 1.07 -1.52
N PHE A 127 15.50 0.66 -0.28
CA PHE A 127 14.15 0.42 0.25
C PHE A 127 14.03 0.94 1.69
N THR A 128 12.87 1.52 1.98
CA THR A 128 12.47 1.94 3.34
C THR A 128 11.07 1.40 3.59
N ILE A 129 10.89 0.71 4.72
CA ILE A 129 9.58 0.26 5.18
C ILE A 129 9.21 1.03 6.45
N VAL A 130 7.91 1.23 6.65
CA VAL A 130 7.36 1.84 7.87
C VAL A 130 6.94 0.73 8.80
N LEU A 131 7.35 0.81 10.07
CA LEU A 131 7.02 -0.17 11.09
C LEU A 131 5.99 0.43 12.06
N ALA A 132 5.09 -0.41 12.55
CA ALA A 132 4.15 -0.08 13.61
C ALA A 132 4.24 -1.15 14.70
N ARG A 133 4.21 -0.73 15.97
CA ARG A 133 4.12 -1.65 17.11
C ARG A 133 2.67 -2.11 17.25
N VAL A 134 2.46 -3.42 17.27
CA VAL A 134 1.13 -4.03 17.40
C VAL A 134 1.12 -5.06 18.52
N PRO A 135 0.01 -5.26 19.25
CA PRO A 135 -0.08 -6.25 20.31
C PRO A 135 0.01 -7.71 19.82
N GLU A 136 -0.48 -7.97 18.61
CA GLU A 136 -0.51 -9.31 17.99
C GLU A 136 0.38 -9.30 16.74
N PRO A 137 1.67 -9.67 16.85
CA PRO A 137 2.61 -9.59 15.75
C PRO A 137 2.53 -10.79 14.80
N THR A 138 1.90 -11.90 15.19
CA THR A 138 1.94 -13.17 14.44
C THR A 138 1.18 -13.12 13.10
N GLU A 139 0.30 -12.14 12.92
CA GLU A 139 -0.43 -11.90 11.67
C GLU A 139 0.38 -11.10 10.62
N TYR A 140 1.57 -10.61 10.99
CA TYR A 140 2.38 -9.68 10.19
C TYR A 140 3.83 -10.14 10.03
N GLY A 141 4.58 -9.42 9.19
CA GLY A 141 6.04 -9.50 9.17
C GLY A 141 6.65 -8.73 10.35
N ILE A 142 7.45 -9.40 11.17
CA ILE A 142 8.21 -8.76 12.26
C ILE A 142 9.62 -8.40 11.79
N VAL A 143 10.15 -7.32 12.34
CA VAL A 143 11.43 -6.74 11.95
C VAL A 143 12.25 -6.39 13.17
N ILE A 144 13.52 -6.78 13.17
CA ILE A 144 14.50 -6.31 14.14
C ILE A 144 15.36 -5.26 13.46
N THR A 145 15.48 -4.09 14.09
CA THR A 145 16.35 -3.01 13.62
C THR A 145 17.55 -2.86 14.52
N LYS A 146 18.66 -2.39 13.94
CA LYS A 146 19.79 -1.84 14.70
C LYS A 146 19.46 -0.43 15.19
N ASP A 147 20.29 0.10 16.07
CA ASP A 147 20.12 1.47 16.62
C ASP A 147 20.09 2.56 15.53
N ASP A 148 20.72 2.30 14.38
CA ASP A 148 20.71 3.20 13.22
C ASP A 148 19.46 3.06 12.33
N GLY A 149 18.51 2.19 12.69
CA GLY A 149 17.28 1.93 11.95
C GLY A 149 17.45 0.96 10.76
N ARG A 150 18.64 0.39 10.54
CA ARG A 150 18.84 -0.63 9.51
C ARG A 150 18.20 -1.95 9.95
N ILE A 151 17.52 -2.62 9.02
CA ILE A 151 16.97 -3.95 9.24
C ILE A 151 18.10 -4.96 9.44
N ASP A 152 18.06 -5.68 10.56
CA ASP A 152 18.93 -6.81 10.83
C ASP A 152 18.26 -8.14 10.48
N LYS A 153 16.97 -8.29 10.84
CA LYS A 153 16.17 -9.49 10.56
C LYS A 153 14.74 -9.14 10.16
N PHE A 154 14.17 -9.98 9.31
CA PHE A 154 12.77 -9.93 8.89
C PHE A 154 12.20 -11.35 8.94
N LEU A 155 11.03 -11.54 9.53
CA LEU A 155 10.33 -12.82 9.60
C LEU A 155 8.84 -12.63 9.33
N GLU A 156 8.33 -13.29 8.29
CA GLU A 156 6.92 -13.20 7.88
C GLU A 156 6.06 -14.17 8.70
N LYS A 157 5.03 -13.65 9.39
CA LYS A 157 4.03 -14.42 10.15
C LYS A 157 4.64 -15.47 11.08
N PRO A 158 5.45 -15.02 12.06
CA PRO A 158 6.11 -15.92 12.99
C PRO A 158 5.10 -16.69 13.84
N ALA A 159 5.43 -17.93 14.22
CA ALA A 159 4.77 -18.55 15.36
C ALA A 159 5.15 -17.81 16.65
N TRP A 160 4.33 -17.90 17.70
CA TRP A 160 4.63 -17.27 19.00
C TRP A 160 6.00 -17.65 19.57
N SER A 161 6.47 -18.87 19.31
CA SER A 161 7.81 -19.34 19.71
C SER A 161 8.96 -18.68 18.95
N GLU A 162 8.67 -18.04 17.82
CA GLU A 162 9.62 -17.37 16.93
C GLU A 162 9.48 -15.83 17.02
N VAL A 163 8.62 -15.32 17.90
CA VAL A 163 8.49 -13.89 18.12
C VAL A 163 9.70 -13.41 18.91
N PHE A 164 10.54 -12.60 18.26
CA PHE A 164 11.63 -11.87 18.88
C PHE A 164 11.38 -10.38 18.65
N THR A 165 10.92 -9.66 19.68
CA THR A 165 10.72 -8.21 19.61
C THR A 165 11.44 -7.54 20.78
N ASP A 166 11.86 -6.29 20.57
CA ASP A 166 12.34 -5.39 21.63
C ASP A 166 11.20 -4.95 22.57
#